data_AF-A0AAW4ZQI3-F1
#
_entry.id   AF-A0AAW4ZQI3-F1
#
_cell.length_a   1.000
_cell.length_b   1.000
_cell.length_c   1.000
_cell.angle_alpha   90.00
_cell.angle_beta   90.00
_cell.angle_gamma   90.00
#
_symmetry.space_group_name_H-M   'P 1'
#
loop_
_entity.id
_entity.type
_entity.pdbx_description
1 polymer ?
#
loop_
_entity_poly.entity_id
_entity_poly.type
_entity_poly.pdbx_seq_one_letter_code
_entity_poly.pdbx_strand_id
1 'polypeptide(L)'
;MKDNGFELESVYQENLTPTKIKLGVLPEYASCHTAQIEGYTFEGHIPAADIKRFLASKPTRMKGLAVGGMPMGSPGMEYGDKKDSYNVVAFDDKGRTMVWASHN
;
A
#
# COMPACT_ATOMS: atom_id res chain seq x y z
N MET A 1 -5.95 0.39 -10.28
CA MET A 1 -4.63 0.97 -10.63
C MET A 1 -4.52 1.34 -12.11
N LYS A 2 -4.74 0.42 -13.08
CA LYS A 2 -4.72 0.75 -14.52
C LYS A 2 -5.66 1.90 -14.91
N ASP A 3 -6.91 1.84 -14.48
CA ASP A 3 -7.92 2.89 -14.75
C ASP A 3 -7.58 4.24 -14.09
N ASN A 4 -6.61 4.24 -13.18
CA ASN A 4 -6.13 5.45 -12.53
C ASN A 4 -4.85 6.01 -13.21
N GLY A 5 -4.47 5.49 -14.37
CA GLY A 5 -3.33 5.98 -15.16
C GLY A 5 -1.98 5.42 -14.74
N PHE A 6 -1.94 4.31 -14.00
CA PHE A 6 -0.70 3.60 -13.69
C PHE A 6 -0.45 2.49 -14.71
N GLU A 7 0.72 2.51 -15.34
CA GLU A 7 1.23 1.35 -16.07
C GLU A 7 1.70 0.29 -15.08
N LEU A 8 1.28 -0.96 -15.29
CA LEU A 8 1.55 -2.05 -14.36
C LEU A 8 2.31 -3.17 -15.07
N GLU A 9 3.44 -3.54 -14.49
CA GLU A 9 4.09 -4.83 -14.72
C GLU A 9 3.76 -5.74 -13.55
N SER A 10 3.11 -6.87 -13.82
CA SER A 10 2.71 -7.83 -12.79
C SER A 10 3.64 -9.03 -12.82
N VAL A 11 4.29 -9.29 -11.68
CA VAL A 11 5.16 -10.45 -11.49
C VAL A 11 4.52 -11.34 -10.44
N TYR A 12 4.23 -12.60 -10.81
CA TYR A 12 3.78 -13.59 -9.87
C TYR A 12 4.96 -14.21 -9.13
N GLN A 13 4.86 -14.30 -7.81
CA GLN A 13 5.87 -14.93 -6.95
C GLN A 13 5.16 -15.73 -5.86
N GLU A 14 5.50 -17.03 -5.75
CA GLU A 14 4.86 -17.93 -4.79
C GLU A 14 5.08 -17.51 -3.33
N ASN A 15 6.26 -16.96 -3.03
CA ASN A 15 6.59 -16.44 -1.70
C ASN A 15 7.08 -14.99 -1.77
N LEU A 16 6.19 -14.06 -1.43
CA LEU A 16 6.46 -12.62 -1.39
C LEU A 16 7.15 -12.17 -0.10
N THR A 17 7.22 -13.00 0.94
CA THR A 17 7.74 -12.60 2.26
C THR A 17 9.16 -12.04 2.21
N PRO A 18 10.14 -12.68 1.53
CA PRO A 18 11.49 -12.12 1.41
C PRO A 18 11.50 -10.75 0.70
N THR A 19 10.64 -10.58 -0.31
CA THR A 19 10.49 -9.33 -1.06
C THR A 19 9.94 -8.22 -0.16
N LYS A 20 8.88 -8.49 0.62
CA LYS A 20 8.29 -7.54 1.57
C LYS A 20 9.31 -7.05 2.60
N ILE A 21 10.07 -7.97 3.20
CA ILE A 21 11.13 -7.67 4.18
C ILE A 21 12.20 -6.79 3.55
N LYS A 22 12.67 -7.14 2.34
CA LYS A 22 13.68 -6.36 1.62
C LYS A 22 13.21 -4.92 1.32
N LEU A 23 11.91 -4.73 1.13
CA LEU A 23 11.30 -3.44 0.87
C LEU A 23 10.94 -2.64 2.15
N GLY A 24 11.20 -3.21 3.34
CA GLY A 24 10.96 -2.55 4.61
C GLY A 24 9.50 -2.61 5.08
N VAL A 25 8.69 -3.49 4.50
CA VAL A 25 7.32 -3.72 4.96
C VAL A 25 7.36 -4.49 6.28
N LEU A 26 6.74 -3.93 7.32
CA LEU A 26 6.64 -4.59 8.61
C LEU A 26 5.59 -5.72 8.57
N PRO A 27 5.77 -6.81 9.35
CA PRO A 27 4.84 -7.93 9.35
C PRO A 27 3.38 -7.55 9.63
N GLU A 28 3.15 -6.55 10.49
CA GLU A 28 1.81 -6.07 10.86
C GLU A 28 1.08 -5.33 9.73
N TYR A 29 1.81 -4.84 8.73
CA TYR A 29 1.24 -4.18 7.54
C TYR A 29 1.31 -5.05 6.29
N ALA A 30 1.74 -6.30 6.42
CA ALA A 30 1.78 -7.22 5.29
C ALA A 30 0.36 -7.49 4.76
N SER A 31 0.25 -7.54 3.45
CA SER A 31 -0.97 -7.79 2.70
C SER A 31 -0.70 -8.77 1.53
N CYS A 32 -1.70 -8.98 0.67
CA CYS A 32 -1.64 -9.96 -0.41
C CYS A 32 -0.70 -9.55 -1.56
N HIS A 33 -0.43 -8.26 -1.76
CA HIS A 33 0.44 -7.77 -2.84
C HIS A 33 1.28 -6.57 -2.43
N THR A 34 2.37 -6.37 -3.16
CA THR A 34 3.33 -5.28 -2.98
C THR A 34 3.66 -4.69 -4.34
N ALA A 35 3.70 -3.37 -4.45
CA ALA A 35 4.10 -2.65 -5.65
C ALA A 35 5.27 -1.71 -5.35
N GLN A 36 6.07 -1.41 -6.38
CA GLN A 36 7.04 -0.32 -6.34
C GLN A 36 6.72 0.68 -7.45
N ILE A 37 6.65 1.97 -7.09
CA ILE A 37 6.38 3.07 -8.04
C ILE A 37 7.33 4.21 -7.69
N GLU A 38 8.10 4.69 -8.66
CA GLU A 38 9.09 5.78 -8.48
C GLU A 38 10.08 5.56 -7.31
N GLY A 39 10.41 4.30 -7.00
CA GLY A 39 11.32 3.94 -5.90
C GLY A 39 10.67 3.86 -4.51
N TYR A 40 9.36 4.10 -4.41
CA TYR A 40 8.56 3.93 -3.20
C TYR A 40 7.80 2.60 -3.19
N THR A 41 7.52 2.08 -2.01
CA THR A 41 6.82 0.81 -1.80
C THR A 41 5.35 1.03 -1.44
N PHE A 42 4.45 0.27 -2.06
CA PHE A 42 3.01 0.34 -1.80
C PHE A 42 2.50 -1.07 -1.47
N GLU A 43 2.03 -1.25 -0.24
CA GLU A 43 1.63 -2.56 0.30
C GLU A 43 0.12 -2.64 0.51
N GLY A 44 -0.52 -3.63 -0.12
CA GLY A 44 -1.95 -3.90 0.03
C GLY A 44 -2.87 -2.94 -0.72
N HIS A 45 -4.14 -2.94 -0.31
CA HIS A 45 -5.26 -2.29 -1.01
C HIS A 45 -5.32 -0.77 -0.76
N ILE A 46 -4.31 -0.06 -1.22
CA ILE A 46 -4.21 1.40 -1.06
C ILE A 46 -5.02 2.11 -2.16
N PRO A 47 -5.88 3.10 -1.81
CA PRO A 47 -6.54 3.95 -2.79
C PRO A 47 -5.54 4.66 -3.71
N ALA A 48 -5.80 4.61 -5.02
CA ALA A 48 -4.97 5.24 -6.03
C ALA A 48 -4.79 6.76 -5.79
N ALA A 49 -5.79 7.43 -5.21
CA ALA A 49 -5.72 8.84 -4.84
C ALA A 49 -4.65 9.11 -3.76
N ASP A 50 -4.49 8.21 -2.79
CA ASP A 50 -3.46 8.35 -1.75
C ASP A 50 -2.06 8.10 -2.30
N ILE A 51 -1.92 7.12 -3.20
CA ILE A 51 -0.67 6.86 -3.93
C ILE A 51 -0.26 8.11 -4.71
N LYS A 52 -1.17 8.69 -5.50
CA LYS A 52 -0.90 9.93 -6.25
C LYS A 52 -0.51 11.09 -5.35
N ARG A 53 -1.23 11.28 -4.23
CA ARG A 53 -0.93 12.35 -3.25
C ARG A 53 0.46 12.16 -2.63
N PHE A 54 0.82 10.92 -2.30
CA PHE A 54 2.12 10.58 -1.74
C PHE A 54 3.25 10.84 -2.74
N LEU A 55 3.12 10.35 -3.98
CA LEU A 55 4.09 10.58 -5.05
C LEU A 55 4.26 12.08 -5.35
N ALA A 56 3.16 12.84 -5.36
CA ALA A 56 3.21 14.29 -5.56
C ALA A 56 3.97 15.01 -4.43
N SER A 57 3.87 14.54 -3.18
CA SER A 57 4.59 15.11 -2.04
C SER A 57 6.08 14.74 -1.98
N LYS A 58 6.53 13.75 -2.75
CA LYS A 58 7.92 13.25 -2.82
C LYS A 58 8.60 13.17 -1.44
N PRO A 59 8.03 12.45 -0.47
CA PRO A 59 8.55 12.42 0.88
C PRO A 59 9.93 11.76 0.89
N THR A 60 10.94 12.46 1.42
CA THR A 60 12.33 11.97 1.44
C THR A 60 12.60 10.99 2.57
N ARG A 61 11.81 11.07 3.65
CA ARG A 61 11.95 10.22 4.84
C ARG A 61 11.12 8.95 4.77
N MET A 62 10.10 8.90 3.92
CA MET A 62 9.18 7.75 3.85
C MET A 62 9.63 6.79 2.76
N LYS A 63 9.49 5.51 3.03
CA LYS A 63 9.69 4.42 2.07
C LYS A 63 8.44 4.13 1.27
N GLY A 64 7.27 4.45 1.80
CA GLY A 64 6.04 4.21 1.08
C GLY A 64 4.79 4.20 1.96
N LEU A 65 3.73 3.59 1.43
CA LEU A 65 2.42 3.45 2.07
C LEU A 65 2.04 1.97 2.23
N ALA A 66 1.24 1.68 3.26
CA ALA A 66 0.71 0.34 3.49
C ALA A 66 -0.73 0.36 4.02
N VAL A 67 -1.49 -0.66 3.66
CA VAL A 67 -2.76 -1.06 4.31
C VAL A 67 -2.61 -2.52 4.72
N GLY A 68 -2.54 -2.74 6.03
CA GLY A 68 -2.40 -4.08 6.60
C GLY A 68 -3.66 -4.93 6.44
N GLY A 69 -3.48 -6.23 6.24
CA GLY A 69 -4.58 -7.16 6.06
C GLY A 69 -5.32 -6.96 4.73
N MET A 70 -6.65 -7.13 4.77
CA MET A 70 -7.54 -7.02 3.60
C MET A 70 -8.90 -6.46 4.05
N PRO A 71 -8.99 -5.18 4.42
CA PRO A 71 -10.25 -4.58 4.89
C PRO A 71 -11.31 -4.60 3.78
N MET A 72 -12.53 -5.02 4.11
CA MET A 72 -13.63 -5.04 3.16
C MET A 72 -13.95 -3.61 2.71
N GLY A 73 -14.25 -3.43 1.42
CA GLY A 73 -14.53 -2.12 0.84
C GLY A 73 -13.28 -1.32 0.43
N SER A 74 -12.07 -1.82 0.72
CA SER A 74 -10.85 -1.28 0.11
C SER A 74 -10.79 -1.61 -1.41
N PRO A 75 -10.02 -0.88 -2.22
CA PRO A 75 -9.97 -1.09 -3.67
C PRO A 75 -9.63 -2.53 -4.06
N GLY A 76 -10.53 -3.23 -4.75
CA GLY A 76 -10.39 -4.65 -5.09
C GLY A 76 -10.89 -5.63 -4.02
N MET A 77 -11.47 -5.12 -2.92
CA MET A 77 -12.13 -5.88 -1.84
C MET A 77 -13.58 -5.41 -1.63
N GLU A 78 -14.22 -4.84 -2.65
CA GLU A 78 -15.61 -4.36 -2.59
C GLU A 78 -16.58 -5.53 -2.38
N TYR A 79 -17.47 -5.43 -1.38
CA TYR A 79 -18.45 -6.49 -1.09
C TYR A 79 -19.80 -5.91 -0.65
N GLY A 80 -20.69 -5.70 -1.63
CA GLY A 80 -21.99 -5.06 -1.40
C GLY A 80 -21.82 -3.70 -0.73
N ASP A 81 -22.61 -3.46 0.32
CA ASP A 81 -22.56 -2.22 1.11
C ASP A 81 -21.64 -2.31 2.34
N LYS A 82 -20.94 -3.43 2.53
CA LYS A 82 -20.03 -3.60 3.68
C LYS A 82 -18.71 -2.90 3.42
N LYS A 83 -18.30 -2.09 4.39
CA LYS A 83 -17.00 -1.46 4.40
C LYS A 83 -16.44 -1.42 5.82
N ASP A 84 -15.20 -1.87 5.95
CA ASP A 84 -14.45 -1.79 7.19
C ASP A 84 -13.71 -0.45 7.23
N SER A 85 -13.63 0.17 8.40
CA SER A 85 -12.74 1.31 8.58
C SER A 85 -11.29 0.84 8.52
N TYR A 86 -10.45 1.54 7.75
CA TYR A 86 -9.03 1.24 7.70
C TYR A 86 -8.18 2.50 7.56
N ASN A 87 -6.93 2.39 8.00
CA ASN A 87 -5.94 3.43 7.82
C ASN A 87 -4.94 3.05 6.74
N VAL A 88 -4.60 4.02 5.91
CA VAL A 88 -3.38 3.99 5.10
C VAL A 88 -2.28 4.57 5.96
N VAL A 89 -1.21 3.82 6.18
CA VAL A 89 -0.05 4.27 6.94
C VAL A 89 1.11 4.58 6.02
N ALA A 90 1.84 5.66 6.28
CA ALA A 90 3.16 5.87 5.71
C ALA A 90 4.21 5.27 6.63
N PHE A 91 5.23 4.63 6.07
CA PHE A 91 6.32 4.01 6.84
C PHE A 91 7.69 4.42 6.31
N ASP A 92 8.69 4.41 7.19
CA ASP A 92 10.09 4.69 6.86
C ASP A 92 11.02 3.47 6.97
N ASP A 93 12.29 3.68 6.64
CA ASP A 93 13.36 2.67 6.65
C ASP A 93 13.68 2.12 8.04
N LYS A 94 13.23 2.79 9.10
CA LYS A 94 13.38 2.38 10.50
C LYS A 94 12.10 1.73 11.04
N GLY A 95 11.10 1.48 10.19
CA GLY A 95 9.81 0.92 10.59
C GLY A 95 8.95 1.88 11.41
N ARG A 96 9.25 3.19 11.41
CA ARG A 96 8.36 4.16 12.05
C ARG A 96 7.19 4.42 11.12
N THR A 97 6.00 4.50 11.69
CA THR A 97 4.78 4.73 10.91
C THR A 97 4.04 5.99 11.33
N MET A 98 3.26 6.53 10.41
CA MET A 98 2.28 7.58 10.67
C MET A 98 1.01 7.31 9.87
N VAL A 99 -0.15 7.71 10.39
CA VAL A 99 -1.39 7.66 9.63
C VAL A 99 -1.32 8.69 8.50
N TRP A 100 -1.44 8.23 7.26
CA TRP A 100 -1.46 9.06 6.05
C TRP A 100 -2.90 9.45 5.66
N ALA A 101 -3.83 8.50 5.80
CA ALA A 101 -5.26 8.69 5.54
C ALA A 101 -6.09 7.66 6.31
N SER A 102 -7.35 7.99 6.55
CA SER A 102 -8.36 7.10 7.15
C SER A 102 -9.55 6.98 6.19
N HIS A 103 -10.04 5.76 6.01
CA HIS A 103 -11.11 5.41 5.06
C HIS A 103 -12.20 4.59 5.73
N ASN A 104 -13.38 4.57 5.08
CA ASN A 104 -14.62 3.92 5.52
C ASN A 104 -15.46 3.44 4.34
#